data_AF-H9F7D2-F1
#
_entry.id   AF-H9F7D2-F1
#
_cell.length_a   1.000
_cell.length_b   1.000
_cell.length_c   1.000
_cell.angle_alpha   90.00
_cell.angle_beta   90.00
_cell.angle_gamma   90.00
#
_symmetry.space_group_name_H-M   'P 1'
#
loop_
_entity.id
_entity.type
_entity.pdbx_description
1 polymer ?
#
loop_
_entity_poly.entity_id
_entity_poly.type
_entity_poly.pdbx_seq_one_letter_code
_entity_poly.pdbx_strand_id
1 'polypeptide(L)'
;RQDRLKCPFHGKIIPRDDEGRPLDPEDRAREQRRQLQKQERPEWQDPELMRDVEAATGQDLGSSRYSGKGRGKKRRYPSLTNLKAQADTARARIGRKVFAKAAVRRVVTAMNQMDQKKHEKFSNQFNYALN
;
A
#
# COMPACT_ATOMS: atom_id res chain seq x y z
N ARG A 1 6.97 32.82 -43.94
CA ARG A 1 6.94 32.03 -42.69
C ARG A 1 5.75 31.07 -42.77
N GLN A 2 5.91 30.02 -43.57
CA GLN A 2 4.89 29.01 -43.81
C GLN A 2 5.27 27.76 -43.01
N ASP A 3 4.27 27.07 -42.51
CA ASP A 3 4.32 25.89 -41.63
C ASP A 3 4.58 26.16 -40.14
N ARG A 4 3.54 26.69 -39.47
CA ARG A 4 3.43 26.53 -38.01
C ARG A 4 3.03 25.09 -37.70
N LEU A 5 4.00 24.19 -37.61
CA LEU A 5 3.81 22.79 -37.16
C LEU A 5 3.04 22.67 -35.82
N LYS A 6 2.95 23.77 -35.05
CA LYS A 6 2.21 23.87 -33.79
C LYS A 6 1.31 25.12 -33.78
N CYS A 7 0.04 24.93 -33.48
CA CYS A 7 -0.91 25.98 -33.14
C CYS A 7 -0.65 26.47 -31.70
N PRO A 8 -0.60 27.79 -31.46
CA PRO A 8 -0.39 28.34 -30.12
C PRO A 8 -1.52 28.01 -29.14
N PHE A 9 -2.75 27.79 -29.62
CA PHE A 9 -3.91 27.48 -28.77
C PHE A 9 -4.15 25.97 -28.61
N HIS A 10 -3.99 25.21 -29.70
CA HIS A 10 -4.48 23.81 -29.76
C HIS A 10 -3.36 22.76 -29.93
N GLY A 11 -2.09 23.16 -29.96
CA GLY A 11 -0.96 22.23 -30.02
C GLY A 11 -0.59 21.77 -31.43
N LYS A 12 -0.04 20.55 -31.57
CA LYS A 12 0.48 20.02 -32.84
C LYS A 12 -0.66 19.93 -33.88
N ILE A 13 -0.43 20.49 -35.08
CA ILE A 13 -1.39 20.37 -36.18
C ILE A 13 -1.17 18.99 -36.83
N ILE A 14 -2.21 18.17 -36.84
CA ILE A 14 -2.19 16.84 -37.47
C ILE A 14 -2.99 16.95 -38.77
N PRO A 15 -2.37 16.64 -39.93
CA PRO A 15 -3.09 16.68 -41.20
C PRO A 15 -4.10 15.53 -41.27
N ARG A 16 -5.32 15.84 -41.70
CA ARG A 16 -6.45 14.91 -41.76
C ARG A 16 -7.01 14.81 -43.17
N ASP A 17 -7.64 13.69 -43.49
CA ASP A 17 -8.39 13.48 -44.74
C ASP A 17 -9.79 14.15 -44.68
N ASP A 18 -10.54 14.07 -45.79
CA ASP A 18 -11.90 14.64 -45.92
C ASP A 18 -12.91 13.99 -44.95
N GLU A 19 -12.61 12.78 -44.45
CA GLU A 19 -13.37 12.06 -43.42
C GLU A 19 -12.94 12.43 -41.99
N GLY A 20 -11.94 13.31 -41.83
CA GLY A 20 -11.43 13.78 -40.54
C GLY A 20 -10.45 12.83 -39.83
N ARG A 21 -9.93 11.81 -40.51
CA ARG A 21 -8.96 10.86 -39.96
C ARG A 21 -7.52 11.33 -40.17
N PRO A 22 -6.60 11.12 -39.20
CA PRO A 22 -5.19 11.42 -39.41
C PRO A 22 -4.61 10.67 -40.62
N LEU A 23 -3.87 11.39 -41.46
CA LEU A 23 -3.15 10.81 -42.60
C LEU A 23 -1.97 9.95 -42.13
N ASP A 24 -1.32 10.33 -41.03
CA ASP A 24 -0.20 9.59 -40.44
C ASP A 24 -0.71 8.35 -39.65
N PRO A 25 -0.24 7.12 -39.96
CA PRO A 25 -0.62 5.93 -39.23
C PRO A 25 -0.26 5.96 -37.73
N GLU A 26 0.80 6.66 -37.33
CA GLU A 26 1.18 6.76 -35.91
C GLU A 26 0.17 7.59 -35.12
N ASP A 27 -0.24 8.73 -35.68
CA ASP A 27 -1.21 9.61 -35.05
C ASP A 27 -2.63 8.98 -35.06
N ARG A 28 -2.94 8.15 -36.05
CA ARG A 28 -4.13 7.31 -36.07
C ARG A 28 -4.14 6.28 -34.93
N ALA A 29 -3.04 5.55 -34.75
CA ALA A 29 -2.90 4.59 -33.65
C ALA A 29 -2.98 5.26 -32.27
N ARG A 30 -2.45 6.49 -32.14
CA ARG A 30 -2.53 7.31 -30.92
C ARG A 30 -3.97 7.69 -30.58
N GLU A 31 -4.75 8.14 -31.56
CA GLU A 31 -6.16 8.48 -31.34
C GLU A 31 -7.00 7.26 -30.98
N GLN A 32 -6.79 6.12 -31.66
CA GLN A 32 -7.49 4.87 -31.34
C GLN A 32 -7.18 4.39 -29.91
N ARG A 33 -5.91 4.42 -29.48
CA ARG A 33 -5.53 4.10 -28.10
C ARG A 33 -6.23 5.01 -27.07
N ARG A 34 -6.33 6.31 -27.35
CA ARG A 34 -7.05 7.26 -26.49
C ARG A 34 -8.54 6.99 -26.46
N GLN A 35 -9.15 6.63 -27.59
CA GLN A 35 -10.57 6.29 -27.65
C GLN A 35 -10.87 5.01 -26.85
N LEU A 36 -10.04 3.97 -26.96
CA LEU A 36 -10.18 2.75 -26.16
C LEU A 36 -10.08 3.05 -24.65
N GLN A 37 -9.11 3.89 -24.26
CA GLN A 37 -8.93 4.29 -22.86
C GLN A 37 -10.10 5.18 -22.34
N LYS A 38 -10.79 5.90 -23.23
CA LYS A 38 -12.03 6.62 -22.92
C LYS A 38 -13.23 5.68 -22.84
N GLN A 39 -13.35 4.68 -23.71
CA GLN A 39 -14.49 3.74 -23.72
C GLN A 39 -14.55 2.85 -22.48
N GLU A 40 -13.41 2.55 -21.84
CA GLU A 40 -13.41 1.88 -20.53
C GLU A 40 -14.06 2.72 -19.41
N ARG A 41 -14.31 4.01 -19.64
CA ARG A 41 -14.86 4.93 -18.64
C ARG A 41 -16.19 5.51 -19.13
N PRO A 42 -17.29 5.35 -18.38
CA PRO A 42 -18.48 6.12 -18.63
C PRO A 42 -18.15 7.62 -18.56
N GLU A 43 -18.62 8.41 -19.52
CA GLU A 43 -18.31 9.85 -19.62
C GLU A 43 -18.70 10.63 -18.36
N TRP A 44 -19.76 10.19 -17.67
CA TRP A 44 -20.24 10.79 -16.42
C TRP A 44 -19.35 10.49 -15.20
N GLN A 45 -18.44 9.51 -15.31
CA GLN A 45 -17.63 9.03 -14.18
C GLN A 45 -16.24 9.68 -14.16
N ASP A 46 -16.22 11.00 -13.93
CA ASP A 46 -14.97 11.76 -13.79
C ASP A 46 -14.34 11.55 -12.38
N PRO A 47 -13.09 11.04 -12.29
CA PRO A 47 -12.41 10.85 -11.01
C PRO A 47 -12.19 12.14 -10.20
N GLU A 48 -12.03 13.29 -10.85
CA GLU A 48 -11.84 14.56 -10.14
C GLU A 48 -13.14 15.01 -9.48
N LEU A 49 -14.24 15.00 -10.25
CA LEU A 49 -15.58 15.28 -9.75
C LEU A 49 -15.99 14.34 -8.61
N MET A 50 -15.77 13.02 -8.76
CA MET A 50 -16.11 12.05 -7.71
C MET A 50 -15.36 12.36 -6.41
N ARG A 51 -14.08 12.73 -6.48
CA ARG A 51 -13.28 13.05 -5.29
C ARG A 51 -13.81 14.29 -4.56
N ASP A 52 -14.29 15.30 -5.29
CA ASP A 52 -14.88 16.50 -4.70
C ASP A 52 -16.22 16.19 -4.02
N VAL A 53 -17.04 15.34 -4.65
CA VAL A 53 -18.30 14.87 -4.06
C VAL A 53 -18.05 14.05 -2.80
N GLU A 54 -17.09 13.13 -2.82
CA GLU A 54 -16.69 12.34 -1.63
C GLU A 54 -16.16 13.25 -0.51
N ALA A 55 -15.40 14.29 -0.84
CA ALA A 55 -14.89 15.26 0.12
C ALA A 55 -16.02 16.07 0.76
N ALA A 56 -17.04 16.45 -0.01
CA ALA A 56 -18.20 17.20 0.48
C ALA A 56 -19.20 16.35 1.27
N THR A 57 -19.46 15.12 0.83
CA THR A 57 -20.46 14.22 1.43
C THR A 57 -19.90 13.28 2.49
N GLY A 58 -18.58 13.05 2.49
CA GLY A 58 -17.91 12.11 3.39
C GLY A 58 -18.21 10.63 3.09
N GLN A 59 -18.90 10.33 1.99
CA GLN A 59 -19.22 8.98 1.53
C GLN A 59 -18.21 8.53 0.46
N ASP A 60 -17.83 7.26 0.43
CA ASP A 60 -16.89 6.70 -0.54
C ASP A 60 -17.62 6.26 -1.83
N LEU A 61 -17.39 6.98 -2.92
CA LEU A 61 -17.93 6.70 -4.26
C LEU A 61 -16.95 5.88 -5.11
N GLY A 62 -15.82 5.46 -4.53
CA GLY A 62 -14.83 4.62 -5.19
C GLY A 62 -13.78 5.38 -6.00
N SER A 63 -13.62 6.69 -5.83
CA SER A 63 -12.56 7.48 -6.50
C SER A 63 -11.16 6.90 -6.24
N SER A 64 -10.98 6.30 -5.07
CA SER A 64 -9.73 5.67 -4.62
C SER A 64 -9.31 4.44 -5.42
N ARG A 65 -10.23 3.76 -6.11
CA ARG A 65 -9.93 2.58 -6.95
C ARG A 65 -9.12 2.95 -8.20
N TYR A 66 -9.24 4.20 -8.64
CA TYR A 66 -8.61 4.71 -9.87
C TYR A 66 -7.33 5.50 -9.60
N SER A 67 -7.13 6.01 -8.38
CA SER A 67 -5.85 6.57 -7.96
C SER A 67 -4.97 5.45 -7.40
N GLY A 68 -3.98 4.98 -8.17
CA GLY A 68 -3.11 3.83 -7.86
C GLY A 68 -2.20 3.93 -6.63
N LYS A 69 -2.61 4.62 -5.56
CA LYS A 69 -1.86 4.68 -4.31
C LYS A 69 -2.81 4.95 -3.15
N GLY A 70 -3.20 3.88 -2.47
CA GLY A 70 -4.01 3.94 -1.26
C GLY A 70 -3.34 4.82 -0.20
N ARG A 71 -3.80 6.07 -0.09
CA ARG A 71 -3.47 6.92 1.05
C ARG A 71 -4.11 6.25 2.27
N GLY A 72 -3.27 5.68 3.13
CA GLY A 72 -3.71 4.95 4.32
C GLY A 72 -4.82 5.70 5.05
N LYS A 73 -5.87 4.97 5.44
CA LYS A 73 -7.06 5.51 6.13
C LYS A 73 -6.61 6.52 7.18
N LYS A 74 -6.94 7.80 6.99
CA LYS A 74 -6.81 8.81 8.05
C LYS A 74 -7.55 8.27 9.28
N ARG A 75 -6.91 8.34 10.45
CA ARG A 75 -7.51 7.83 11.69
C ARG A 75 -8.86 8.51 11.86
N ARG A 76 -9.92 7.72 12.02
CA ARG A 76 -11.32 8.20 12.06
C ARG A 76 -11.54 9.30 13.10
N TYR A 77 -10.67 9.37 14.12
CA TYR A 77 -10.70 10.39 15.15
C TYR A 77 -9.27 10.75 15.60
N PRO A 78 -8.69 11.88 15.16
CA PRO A 78 -7.34 12.30 15.54
C PRO A 78 -7.21 12.69 17.02
N SER A 79 -8.31 13.13 17.63
CA SER A 79 -8.38 13.66 19.00
C SER A 79 -8.77 12.63 20.07
N LEU A 80 -9.02 11.37 19.69
CA LEU A 80 -9.37 10.29 20.62
C LEU A 80 -8.13 9.51 21.04
N THR A 81 -7.79 9.56 22.33
CA THR A 81 -6.75 8.72 22.93
C THR A 81 -7.23 7.28 23.02
N ASN A 82 -6.53 6.36 22.37
CA ASN A 82 -6.90 4.95 22.42
C ASN A 82 -6.50 4.35 23.78
N LEU A 83 -7.48 4.12 24.66
CA LEU A 83 -7.27 3.52 25.99
C LEU A 83 -6.66 2.10 25.93
N LYS A 84 -6.84 1.39 24.81
CA LYS A 84 -6.26 0.06 24.57
C LYS A 84 -4.89 0.10 23.91
N ALA A 85 -4.44 1.27 23.43
CA ALA A 85 -3.11 1.38 22.88
C ALA A 85 -2.09 1.31 24.03
N GLN A 86 -1.14 0.40 23.92
CA GLN A 86 -0.07 0.29 24.90
C GLN A 86 0.74 1.59 24.92
N ALA A 87 0.72 2.29 26.05
CA ALA A 87 1.44 3.54 26.23
C ALA A 87 2.96 3.30 26.07
N ASP A 88 3.66 4.25 25.45
CA ASP A 88 5.12 4.20 25.24
C ASP A 88 5.90 4.52 26.54
N THR A 89 5.59 3.78 27.58
CA THR A 89 6.25 3.88 28.88
C THR A 89 7.61 3.18 28.84
N ALA A 90 8.51 3.55 29.75
CA ALA A 90 9.79 2.85 29.92
C ALA A 90 9.59 1.34 30.16
N ARG A 91 8.60 0.97 30.99
CA ARG A 91 8.26 -0.43 31.25
C ARG A 91 7.83 -1.17 29.98
N ALA A 92 6.99 -0.58 29.14
CA ALA A 92 6.57 -1.20 27.88
C ALA A 92 7.73 -1.39 26.89
N ARG A 93 8.66 -0.43 26.83
CA ARG A 93 9.88 -0.54 25.99
C ARG A 93 10.81 -1.64 26.48
N ILE A 94 11.06 -1.70 27.77
CA ILE A 94 11.90 -2.74 28.38
C ILE A 94 11.22 -4.12 28.22
N GLY A 95 9.92 -4.20 28.50
CA GLY A 95 9.14 -5.43 28.33
C GLY A 95 9.23 -5.98 26.90
N ARG A 96 9.14 -5.12 25.87
CA ARG A 96 9.34 -5.54 24.47
C ARG A 96 10.71 -6.18 24.21
N LYS A 97 11.77 -5.70 24.87
CA LYS A 97 13.13 -6.25 24.73
C LYS A 97 13.30 -7.56 25.50
N VAL A 98 12.82 -7.59 26.75
CA VAL A 98 12.97 -8.75 27.66
C VAL A 98 12.09 -9.92 27.23
N PHE A 99 10.83 -9.66 26.88
CA PHE A 99 9.86 -10.67 26.46
C PHE A 99 9.88 -10.91 24.94
N ALA A 100 10.89 -10.41 24.23
CA ALA A 100 11.07 -10.77 22.82
C ALA A 100 11.23 -12.29 22.69
N LYS A 101 10.51 -12.90 21.73
CA LYS A 101 10.52 -14.35 21.51
C LYS A 101 11.94 -14.93 21.41
N ALA A 102 12.85 -14.21 20.76
CA ALA A 102 14.25 -14.60 20.65
C ALA A 102 15.00 -14.53 22.00
N ALA A 103 14.75 -13.50 22.81
CA ALA A 103 15.37 -13.36 24.13
C ALA A 103 14.91 -14.49 25.07
N VAL A 104 13.60 -14.77 25.10
CA VAL A 104 13.03 -15.88 25.89
C VAL A 104 13.61 -17.22 25.43
N ARG A 105 13.69 -17.47 24.12
CA ARG A 105 14.30 -18.70 23.58
C ARG A 105 15.76 -18.88 24.00
N ARG A 106 16.57 -17.80 24.05
CA ARG A 106 17.95 -17.88 24.53
C ARG A 106 18.05 -18.28 26.00
N VAL A 107 17.16 -17.74 26.84
CA VAL A 107 17.12 -18.10 28.26
C VAL A 107 16.71 -19.56 28.42
N VAL A 108 15.64 -19.99 27.75
CA VAL A 108 15.16 -21.38 27.80
C VAL A 108 16.23 -22.37 27.31
N THR A 109 16.89 -22.07 26.19
CA THR A 109 17.97 -22.94 25.66
C THR A 109 19.15 -23.04 26.62
N ALA A 110 19.58 -21.93 27.24
CA ALA A 110 20.63 -21.97 28.25
C ALA A 110 20.21 -22.77 29.49
N MET A 111 18.97 -22.62 29.95
CA MET A 111 18.42 -23.41 31.07
C MET A 111 18.42 -24.90 30.74
N ASN A 112 17.92 -25.29 29.56
CA ASN A 112 17.86 -26.69 29.14
C ASN A 112 19.26 -27.30 28.97
N GLN A 113 20.25 -26.55 28.49
CA GLN A 113 21.63 -27.04 28.39
C GLN A 113 22.26 -27.31 29.77
N MET A 114 22.00 -26.43 30.75
CA MET A 114 22.47 -26.66 32.12
C MET A 114 21.80 -27.88 32.74
N ASP A 115 20.52 -28.06 32.45
CA ASP A 115 19.73 -29.18 32.92
C ASP A 115 20.23 -30.51 32.33
N GLN A 116 20.38 -30.57 31.01
CA GLN A 116 20.91 -31.73 30.30
C GLN A 116 22.28 -32.19 30.85
N LYS A 117 23.20 -31.26 31.12
CA LYS A 117 24.51 -31.58 31.72
C LYS A 117 24.43 -32.16 33.12
N LYS A 118 23.40 -31.80 33.90
CA LYS A 118 23.15 -32.42 35.21
C LYS A 118 22.65 -33.84 35.02
N HIS A 119 21.72 -34.05 34.09
CA HIS A 119 21.14 -35.35 33.80
C HIS A 119 22.14 -36.33 33.18
N GLU A 120 23.13 -35.87 32.40
CA GLU A 120 24.20 -36.73 31.85
C GLU A 120 24.96 -37.52 32.93
N LYS A 121 25.18 -36.93 34.12
CA LYS A 121 25.90 -37.58 35.22
C LYS A 121 25.09 -38.66 35.93
N PHE A 122 23.77 -38.62 35.77
CA PHE A 122 22.81 -39.51 36.43
C PHE A 122 21.96 -40.28 35.41
N SER A 123 22.42 -40.37 34.15
CA SER A 123 21.68 -41.04 33.06
C SER A 123 21.33 -42.50 33.38
N ASN A 124 22.14 -43.15 34.21
CA ASN A 124 21.95 -44.53 34.65
C ASN A 124 20.99 -44.68 35.84
N GLN A 125 20.49 -43.58 36.42
CA GLN A 125 19.53 -43.61 37.53
C GLN A 125 18.14 -43.17 37.04
N PHE A 126 17.20 -44.12 36.98
CA PHE A 126 15.82 -43.88 36.55
C PHE A 126 15.08 -42.81 37.35
N ASN A 127 15.51 -42.51 38.58
CA ASN A 127 14.97 -41.43 39.40
C ASN A 127 15.14 -40.03 38.77
N TYR A 128 16.08 -39.86 37.84
CA TYR A 128 16.40 -38.58 37.19
C TYR A 128 15.97 -38.53 35.71
N ALA A 129 15.23 -39.53 35.22
CA ALA A 129 14.82 -39.66 33.82
C ALA A 129 13.43 -39.07 33.50
N LEU A 130 12.69 -38.58 34.51
CA LEU A 130 11.27 -38.23 34.42
C LEU A 130 10.95 -36.73 34.58
N ASN A 131 11.95 -35.84 34.53
CA ASN A 131 11.73 -34.38 34.61
C ASN A 131 12.04 -33.68 33.29
#